data_AF-A0A947NLS0-F1
#
_entry.id   AF-A0A947NLS0-F1
#
_cell.length_a   1.000
_cell.length_b   1.000
_cell.length_c   1.000
_cell.angle_alpha   90.00
_cell.angle_beta   90.00
_cell.angle_gamma   90.00
#
_symmetry.space_group_name_H-M   'P 1'
#
loop_
_entity.id
_entity.type
_entity.pdbx_description
1 polymer ?
#
loop_
_entity_poly.entity_id
_entity_poly.type
_entity_poly.pdbx_seq_one_letter_code
_entity_poly.pdbx_strand_id
1 'polypeptide(L)' 'ISRVIIVSNEVGEGIVPGDPLSRRFRDLVGSANQVMAAKADEVIMMKAGIPIIIK' A
#
# COMPACT_ATOMS: atom_id res chain seq x y z
N ILE A 1 9.84 6.39 -23.67
CA ILE A 1 9.13 6.60 -22.38
C ILE A 1 9.07 5.24 -21.70
N SER A 2 9.64 5.10 -20.51
CA SER A 2 9.62 3.85 -19.74
C SER A 2 8.44 3.88 -18.75
N ARG A 3 7.70 2.76 -18.66
CA ARG A 3 6.66 2.57 -17.65
C ARG A 3 7.31 1.99 -16.38
N VAL A 4 7.03 2.59 -15.24
CA VAL A 4 7.47 2.09 -13.92
C VAL A 4 6.26 1.53 -13.19
N ILE A 5 6.38 0.30 -12.68
CA ILE A 5 5.35 -0.35 -11.87
C ILE A 5 5.97 -0.66 -10.51
N ILE A 6 5.27 -0.26 -9.45
CA ILE A 6 5.69 -0.47 -8.07
C ILE A 6 4.58 -1.25 -7.39
N VAL A 7 4.95 -2.36 -6.78
CA VAL A 7 4.03 -3.24 -6.07
C VAL A 7 4.35 -3.15 -4.59
N SER A 8 3.31 -2.89 -3.78
CA SER A 8 3.38 -2.89 -2.32
C SER A 8 2.14 -3.59 -1.76
N ASN A 9 2.18 -3.94 -0.49
CA ASN A 9 1.07 -4.58 0.22
C ASN A 9 0.28 -3.56 1.03
N GLU A 10 -1.04 -3.77 1.10
CA GLU A 10 -1.88 -3.16 2.13
C GLU A 10 -1.84 -4.05 3.39
N VAL A 11 -1.52 -3.45 4.53
CA VAL A 11 -1.34 -4.14 5.83
C VAL A 11 -2.16 -3.49 6.95
N GLY A 12 -2.94 -2.45 6.62
CA GLY A 12 -3.73 -1.64 7.52
C GLY A 12 -5.13 -2.18 7.81
N GLU A 13 -5.68 -3.09 6.99
CA GLU A 13 -7.07 -3.56 7.12
C GLU A 13 -7.29 -4.64 8.20
N GLY A 14 -6.23 -5.04 8.91
CA GLY A 14 -6.27 -6.03 10.00
C GLY A 14 -6.31 -5.43 11.42
N ILE A 15 -6.32 -6.33 12.41
CA ILE A 15 -6.24 -6.00 13.84
C ILE A 15 -4.88 -5.34 14.15
N VAL A 16 -4.83 -4.52 15.21
CA VAL A 16 -3.59 -3.96 15.74
C VAL A 16 -2.68 -5.08 16.30
N PRO A 17 -1.43 -5.20 15.81
CA PRO A 17 -0.49 -6.19 16.34
C PRO A 17 -0.17 -5.99 17.83
N GLY A 18 0.01 -7.09 18.55
CA GLY A 18 0.38 -7.09 19.97
C GLY A 18 1.81 -6.59 20.22
N ASP A 19 2.72 -6.81 19.27
CA ASP A 19 4.12 -6.39 19.40
C ASP A 19 4.38 -4.98 18.83
N PRO A 20 5.25 -4.16 19.46
CA PRO A 20 5.54 -2.80 19.01
C PRO A 20 6.19 -2.71 17.62
N LEU A 21 6.98 -3.71 17.24
CA LEU A 21 7.71 -3.69 15.96
C LEU A 21 6.73 -3.82 14.79
N SER A 22 5.79 -4.75 14.86
CA SER A 22 4.75 -4.94 13.83
C SER A 22 3.82 -3.75 13.75
N ARG A 23 3.49 -3.08 14.88
CA ARG A 23 2.75 -1.81 14.85
C ARG A 23 3.53 -0.73 14.11
N ARG A 24 4.82 -0.56 14.41
CA ARG A 24 5.66 0.41 13.70
C ARG A 24 5.80 0.07 12.22
N PHE A 25 5.93 -1.22 11.89
CA PHE A 25 6.01 -1.68 10.51
C PHE A 25 4.75 -1.33 9.72
N ARG A 26 3.55 -1.65 10.22
CA ARG A 26 2.30 -1.33 9.50
C ARG A 26 2.12 0.17 9.29
N ASP A 27 2.48 0.99 10.28
CA ASP A 27 2.37 2.45 10.18
C ASP A 27 3.32 3.02 9.12
N LEU A 28 4.56 2.51 9.07
CA LEU A 28 5.56 2.91 8.09
C LEU A 28 5.19 2.47 6.67
N VAL A 29 4.68 1.24 6.50
CA VAL A 29 4.21 0.76 5.19
C VAL A 29 3.05 1.62 4.68
N GLY A 30 2.06 1.92 5.53
CA GLY A 30 0.95 2.82 5.16
C GLY A 30 1.45 4.21 4.74
N SER A 31 2.40 4.77 5.49
CA SER A 31 3.01 6.07 5.16
C SER A 31 3.77 6.03 3.83
N ALA A 32 4.54 4.97 3.58
CA ALA A 32 5.24 4.78 2.31
C ALA A 32 4.27 4.63 1.14
N ASN A 33 3.21 3.84 1.29
CA ASN A 33 2.18 3.66 0.28
C ASN A 33 1.51 4.99 -0.08
N GLN A 34 1.19 5.85 0.90
CA GLN A 34 0.64 7.18 0.66
C GLN A 34 1.59 8.07 -0.15
N VAL A 35 2.89 8.08 0.17
CA VAL A 35 3.89 8.87 -0.58
C VAL A 35 3.97 8.42 -2.04
N MET A 36 3.93 7.10 -2.28
CA MET A 36 3.98 6.55 -3.63
C MET A 36 2.69 6.82 -4.40
N ALA A 37 1.52 6.61 -3.79
CA ALA A 37 0.20 6.87 -4.38
C ALA A 37 0.01 8.35 -4.75
N ALA A 38 0.53 9.28 -3.94
CA ALA A 38 0.50 10.70 -4.25
C ALA A 38 1.25 11.05 -5.54
N LYS A 39 2.38 10.37 -5.81
CA LYS A 39 3.24 10.59 -6.98
C LYS A 39 2.88 9.74 -8.21
N ALA A 40 2.14 8.65 -8.02
CA ALA A 40 1.76 7.75 -9.11
C ALA A 40 0.71 8.39 -10.04
N ASP A 41 0.78 8.07 -11.33
CA ASP A 41 -0.24 8.45 -12.30
C ASP A 41 -1.53 7.61 -12.15
N GLU A 42 -1.38 6.33 -11.75
CA GLU A 42 -2.46 5.37 -11.54
C GLU A 42 -2.20 4.58 -10.25
N VAL A 43 -3.25 4.31 -9.46
CA VAL A 43 -3.17 3.49 -8.25
C VAL A 43 -4.25 2.41 -8.29
N ILE A 44 -3.80 1.15 -8.22
CA ILE A 44 -4.66 -0.03 -8.27
C ILE A 44 -4.56 -0.77 -6.93
N MET A 45 -5.70 -0.98 -6.29
CA MET A 45 -5.86 -1.92 -5.19
C MET A 45 -6.30 -3.27 -5.76
N MET A 46 -5.48 -4.31 -5.59
CA MET A 46 -5.82 -5.67 -6.05
C MET A 46 -6.54 -6.44 -4.96
N LYS A 47 -7.79 -6.85 -5.21
CA LYS A 47 -8.60 -7.63 -4.26
C LYS A 47 -9.09 -8.92 -4.90
N ALA A 48 -8.67 -10.07 -4.38
CA ALA A 48 -8.99 -11.39 -4.93
C ALA A 48 -8.69 -11.52 -6.45
N GLY A 49 -7.61 -10.89 -6.93
CA GLY A 49 -7.24 -10.85 -8.36
C GLY A 49 -8.02 -9.84 -9.20
N ILE A 50 -8.94 -9.09 -8.61
CA ILE A 50 -9.75 -8.07 -9.28
C ILE A 50 -9.11 -6.69 -9.05
N PRO A 51 -8.83 -5.92 -10.11
CA PRO A 51 -8.29 -4.57 -9.96
C PRO A 51 -9.37 -3.59 -9.56
N ILE A 52 -9.10 -2.80 -8.52
CA ILE A 52 -9.91 -1.66 -8.09
C ILE A 52 -9.08 -0.40 -8.28
N ILE A 53 -9.43 0.42 -9.28
CA ILE A 53 -8.71 1.65 -9.58
C ILE A 53 -9.18 2.72 -8.59
N ILE A 54 -8.23 3.30 -7.84
CA ILE A 54 -8.52 4.30 -6.80
C ILE A 54 -7.87 5.67 -7.09
N LYS A 55 -7.02 5.76 -8.11
CA LYS A 55 -6.50 6.98 -8.73
C LYS A 55 -6.13 6.68 -10.16
#